data_AF-A0A553I7I7-F1
#
_entry.id   AF-A0A553I7I7-F1
#
_cell.length_a   1.000
_cell.length_b   1.000
_cell.length_c   1.000
_cell.angle_alpha   90.00
_cell.angle_beta   90.00
_cell.angle_gamma   90.00
#
_symmetry.space_group_name_H-M   'P 1'
#
loop_
_entity.id
_entity.type
_entity.pdbx_description
1 polymer ?
#
loop_
_entity_poly.entity_id
_entity_poly.type
_entity_poly.pdbx_seq_one_letter_code
_entity_poly.pdbx_strand_id
1 'polypeptide(L)'
;MVGGSESHETAAEIEASPPSYEDICPRPMPGTYLLPAQPGLAISGKSYRENEQRLSMSFGFCPDPSNVSLNQDWVAILMVKCHNVPRLMREGFHWDAANVIREEAYVDQDFTFARFRQDRKCWAGTRHYFLKDLQQPPRWIATIEVFALNQTTLFQFKLNKLSRETTKWATANNQSGHQIYHWHRGFPDSWFNVVYDDMPMEGWWPWPKRNQAI
;
A
#
# COMPACT_ATOMS: atom_id res chain seq x y z
N MET A 1 76.90 -23.30 -18.97
CA MET A 1 75.71 -22.48 -19.25
C MET A 1 74.55 -23.19 -18.56
N VAL A 2 74.21 -22.78 -17.33
CA VAL A 2 73.01 -21.98 -16.98
C VAL A 2 71.75 -22.76 -17.35
N GLY A 3 71.06 -23.41 -16.40
CA GLY A 3 70.07 -22.80 -15.51
C GLY A 3 68.68 -23.01 -16.14
N GLY A 4 67.58 -23.32 -15.46
CA GLY A 4 67.25 -23.49 -14.05
C GLY A 4 65.89 -24.20 -13.96
N SER A 5 65.50 -24.53 -12.74
CA SER A 5 64.23 -25.14 -12.37
C SER A 5 63.02 -24.26 -12.70
N GLU A 6 61.93 -24.85 -13.23
CA GLU A 6 60.60 -24.26 -13.15
C GLU A 6 59.64 -25.27 -12.50
N SER A 7 59.44 -25.06 -11.20
CA SER A 7 58.34 -25.60 -10.42
C SER A 7 57.05 -24.86 -10.80
N HIS A 8 56.07 -25.57 -11.36
CA HIS A 8 54.71 -25.05 -11.48
C HIS A 8 54.05 -25.03 -10.10
N GLU A 9 54.02 -23.85 -9.50
CA GLU A 9 53.24 -23.52 -8.30
C GLU A 9 51.83 -23.12 -8.77
N THR A 10 50.88 -24.05 -8.68
CA THR A 10 49.47 -23.77 -8.92
C THR A 10 48.94 -23.01 -7.71
N ALA A 11 48.77 -21.69 -7.85
CA ALA A 11 48.15 -20.84 -6.84
C ALA A 11 46.71 -21.35 -6.58
N ALA A 12 46.48 -21.86 -5.37
CA ALA A 12 45.15 -22.13 -4.88
C ALA A 12 44.41 -20.79 -4.72
N GLU A 13 43.34 -20.62 -5.49
CA GLU A 13 42.40 -19.51 -5.36
C GLU A 13 41.71 -19.66 -4.00
N ILE A 14 42.09 -18.81 -3.03
CA ILE A 14 41.44 -18.77 -1.72
C ILE A 14 40.05 -18.17 -1.93
N GLU A 15 39.05 -19.05 -2.03
CA GLU A 15 37.64 -18.69 -2.01
C GLU A 15 37.31 -18.08 -0.63
N ALA A 16 37.38 -16.76 -0.54
CA ALA A 16 37.06 -16.04 0.68
C ALA A 16 35.56 -16.21 0.98
N SER A 17 35.25 -16.96 2.04
CA SER A 17 33.89 -17.10 2.53
C SER A 17 33.26 -15.74 2.80
N PRO A 18 31.97 -15.52 2.46
CA PRO A 18 31.31 -14.26 2.75
C PRO A 18 31.35 -13.97 4.25
N PRO A 19 31.50 -12.69 4.65
CA PRO A 19 31.64 -12.32 6.05
C PRO A 19 30.41 -12.75 6.86
N SER A 20 30.66 -13.25 8.08
CA SER A 20 29.61 -13.60 9.04
C SER A 20 28.70 -12.39 9.26
N TYR A 21 27.39 -12.60 9.09
CA TYR A 21 26.38 -11.54 9.22
C TYR A 21 26.30 -10.98 10.65
N GLU A 22 26.83 -11.70 11.65
CA GLU A 22 26.74 -11.32 13.05
C GLU A 22 27.71 -10.20 13.46
N ASP A 23 28.74 -9.89 12.66
CA ASP A 23 29.77 -8.89 13.01
C ASP A 23 29.44 -7.47 12.52
N ILE A 24 28.34 -7.27 11.79
CA ILE A 24 27.89 -5.96 11.29
C ILE A 24 26.65 -5.52 12.06
N CYS A 25 26.77 -5.37 13.38
CA CYS A 25 25.82 -4.58 14.16
C CYS A 25 26.39 -3.17 14.36
N PRO A 26 25.93 -2.14 13.61
CA PRO A 26 26.27 -0.76 13.90
C PRO A 26 25.77 -0.43 15.30
N ARG A 27 26.68 0.06 16.17
CA ARG A 27 26.28 0.60 17.48
C ARG A 27 25.27 1.73 17.24
N PRO A 28 24.10 1.73 17.91
CA PRO A 28 23.10 2.75 17.68
C PRO A 28 23.62 4.11 18.18
N MET A 29 23.62 5.10 17.29
CA MET A 29 23.84 6.50 17.64
C MET A 29 22.64 7.03 18.46
N PRO A 30 22.85 7.87 19.48
CA PRO A 30 21.76 8.40 20.28
C PRO A 30 20.93 9.39 19.43
N GLY A 31 19.63 9.12 19.28
CA GLY A 31 18.68 10.04 18.62
C GLY A 31 17.87 9.46 17.45
N THR A 32 18.03 8.18 17.13
CA THR A 32 17.32 7.54 16.01
C THR A 32 16.07 6.82 16.49
N TYR A 33 14.93 7.11 15.85
CA TYR A 33 13.64 6.47 16.07
C TYR A 33 13.77 4.95 16.22
N LEU A 34 13.14 4.39 17.25
CA LEU A 34 13.11 2.97 17.54
C LEU A 34 12.43 2.23 16.38
N LEU A 35 13.21 1.79 15.40
CA LEU A 35 12.83 0.67 14.57
C LEU A 35 12.60 -0.53 15.51
N PRO A 36 11.55 -1.35 15.31
CA PRO A 36 11.39 -2.58 16.06
C PRO A 36 12.69 -3.38 16.04
N ALA A 37 13.13 -3.85 17.21
CA ALA A 37 14.44 -4.45 17.41
C ALA A 37 14.70 -5.69 16.53
N GLN A 38 13.66 -6.26 15.91
CA GLN A 38 13.78 -7.27 14.87
C GLN A 38 12.73 -7.06 13.76
N PRO A 39 13.09 -7.31 12.48
CA PRO A 39 12.13 -7.35 11.39
C PRO A 39 11.04 -8.40 11.68
N GLY A 40 9.78 -8.04 11.40
CA GLY A 40 8.66 -8.98 11.49
C GLY A 40 8.77 -10.12 10.47
N LEU A 41 8.05 -11.21 10.71
CA LEU A 41 7.94 -12.31 9.75
C LEU A 41 7.17 -11.86 8.49
N ALA A 42 7.64 -12.28 7.31
CA ALA A 42 6.96 -12.07 6.04
C ALA A 42 5.76 -13.02 5.89
N ILE A 43 4.63 -12.67 6.51
CA ILE A 43 3.40 -13.48 6.51
C ILE A 43 2.40 -13.08 5.41
N SER A 44 2.83 -12.28 4.42
CA SER A 44 2.04 -11.92 3.22
C SER A 44 0.64 -11.39 3.50
N GLY A 45 0.50 -10.56 4.55
CA GLY A 45 -0.78 -9.94 4.90
C GLY A 45 -1.77 -10.83 5.64
N LYS A 46 -1.31 -11.96 6.20
CA LYS A 46 -2.17 -12.96 6.85
C LYS A 46 -3.11 -12.32 7.89
N SER A 47 -2.61 -11.39 8.71
CA SER A 47 -3.43 -10.66 9.68
C SER A 47 -4.56 -9.84 9.05
N TYR A 48 -4.37 -9.31 7.84
CA TYR A 48 -5.45 -8.63 7.11
C TYR A 48 -6.45 -9.61 6.51
N ARG A 49 -5.96 -10.70 5.89
CA ARG A 49 -6.80 -11.67 5.18
C ARG A 49 -7.71 -12.47 6.12
N GLU A 50 -7.14 -12.95 7.22
CA GLU A 50 -7.85 -13.79 8.20
C GLU A 50 -8.78 -12.99 9.12
N ASN A 51 -8.64 -11.66 9.14
CA ASN A 51 -9.55 -10.83 9.91
C ASN A 51 -10.97 -10.94 9.35
N GLU A 52 -11.90 -11.44 10.16
CA GLU A 52 -13.31 -11.70 9.77
C GLU A 52 -14.12 -10.43 9.50
N GLN A 53 -13.57 -9.26 9.84
CA GLN A 53 -14.22 -8.00 9.60
C GLN A 53 -14.47 -7.75 8.12
N ARG A 54 -15.68 -7.29 7.81
CA ARG A 54 -16.07 -6.90 6.46
C ARG A 54 -15.32 -5.66 5.98
N LEU A 55 -15.09 -5.61 4.67
CA LEU A 55 -14.61 -4.41 4.00
C LEU A 55 -15.57 -3.25 4.27
N SER A 56 -15.07 -2.21 4.94
CA SER A 56 -15.88 -1.10 5.43
C SER A 56 -15.68 0.16 4.60
N MET A 57 -14.48 0.37 4.07
CA MET A 57 -14.16 1.52 3.21
C MET A 57 -13.26 1.08 2.07
N SER A 58 -13.34 1.80 0.95
CA SER A 58 -12.41 1.60 -0.15
C SER A 58 -12.15 2.90 -0.91
N PHE A 59 -10.92 3.05 -1.39
CA PHE A 59 -10.46 4.22 -2.14
C PHE A 59 -9.74 3.76 -3.39
N GLY A 60 -10.07 4.35 -4.53
CA GLY A 60 -9.37 4.12 -5.80
C GLY A 60 -8.50 5.30 -6.16
N PHE A 61 -7.30 5.03 -6.66
CA PHE A 61 -6.33 6.03 -7.09
C PHE A 61 -5.80 5.71 -8.49
N CYS A 62 -5.50 6.75 -9.27
CA CYS A 62 -4.83 6.63 -10.56
C CYS A 62 -4.06 7.93 -10.90
N PRO A 63 -3.11 7.89 -11.86
CA PRO A 63 -2.34 9.07 -12.26
C PRO A 63 -3.20 10.27 -12.65
N ASP A 64 -4.20 10.04 -13.50
CA ASP A 64 -5.18 11.02 -13.92
C ASP A 64 -6.60 10.57 -13.50
N PRO A 65 -7.09 11.03 -12.35
CA PRO A 65 -8.43 10.71 -11.89
C PRO A 65 -9.54 11.43 -12.66
N SER A 66 -9.22 12.37 -13.56
CA SER A 66 -10.20 12.98 -14.45
C SER A 66 -10.49 12.09 -15.65
N ASN A 67 -9.50 11.31 -16.10
CA ASN A 67 -9.70 10.31 -17.15
C ASN A 67 -10.71 9.25 -16.69
N VAL A 68 -11.79 9.10 -17.47
CA VAL A 68 -12.87 8.12 -17.18
C VAL A 68 -12.35 6.70 -17.29
N SER A 69 -11.30 6.46 -18.10
CA SER A 69 -10.68 5.17 -18.22
C SER A 69 -9.72 4.86 -17.07
N LEU A 70 -9.82 3.63 -16.58
CA LEU A 70 -8.85 3.04 -15.64
C LEU A 70 -7.64 2.40 -16.35
N ASN A 71 -7.56 2.49 -17.68
CA ASN A 71 -6.43 1.97 -18.47
C ASN A 71 -5.25 2.94 -18.43
N GLN A 72 -4.69 3.15 -17.24
CA GLN A 72 -3.58 4.07 -16.98
C GLN A 72 -2.38 3.29 -16.45
N ASP A 73 -1.19 3.92 -16.45
CA ASP A 73 0.08 3.28 -16.06
C ASP A 73 -0.01 2.44 -14.79
N TRP A 74 -0.76 2.93 -13.80
CA TRP A 74 -1.12 2.20 -12.60
C TRP A 74 -2.51 2.58 -12.10
N VAL A 75 -3.12 1.67 -11.35
CA VAL A 75 -4.33 1.91 -10.55
C VAL A 75 -4.08 1.30 -9.18
N ALA A 76 -4.38 2.03 -8.11
CA ALA A 76 -4.28 1.51 -6.76
C ALA A 76 -5.64 1.48 -6.09
N ILE A 77 -5.89 0.43 -5.29
CA ILE A 77 -7.11 0.29 -4.50
C ILE A 77 -6.71 0.07 -3.05
N LEU A 78 -7.07 1.02 -2.19
CA LEU A 78 -7.00 0.86 -0.74
C LEU A 78 -8.32 0.24 -0.26
N MET A 79 -8.21 -0.85 0.48
CA MET A 79 -9.32 -1.58 1.07
C MET A 79 -9.15 -1.61 2.58
N VAL A 80 -10.13 -1.08 3.33
CA VAL A 80 -10.03 -0.87 4.78
C VAL A 80 -11.12 -1.64 5.52
N LYS A 81 -10.72 -2.40 6.53
CA LYS A 81 -11.62 -3.03 7.50
C LYS A 81 -11.57 -2.19 8.79
N CYS A 82 -12.73 -1.73 9.27
CA CYS A 82 -12.80 -0.92 10.49
C CYS A 82 -14.19 -1.01 11.15
N HIS A 83 -14.24 -0.98 12.49
CA HIS A 83 -15.50 -1.27 13.19
C HIS A 83 -16.47 -0.11 13.19
N ASN A 84 -15.96 1.12 13.11
CA ASN A 84 -16.72 2.33 13.31
C ASN A 84 -16.35 3.37 12.24
N VAL A 85 -16.93 3.21 11.05
CA VAL A 85 -16.76 4.16 9.93
C VAL A 85 -17.17 5.58 10.33
N PRO A 86 -18.34 5.84 10.99
CA PRO A 86 -18.70 7.18 11.42
C PRO A 86 -17.64 7.86 12.28
N ARG A 87 -16.97 7.10 13.17
CA ARG A 87 -15.87 7.66 13.96
C ARG A 87 -14.70 8.10 13.08
N LEU A 88 -14.29 7.31 12.10
CA LEU A 88 -13.20 7.68 11.17
C LEU A 88 -13.58 8.81 10.21
N MET A 89 -14.86 8.98 9.90
CA MET A 89 -15.37 10.14 9.15
C MET A 89 -15.25 11.42 9.97
N ARG A 90 -15.63 11.37 11.26
CA ARG A 90 -15.62 12.52 12.16
C ARG A 90 -14.22 12.92 12.63
N GLU A 91 -13.40 11.95 13.02
CA GLU A 91 -12.05 12.17 13.55
C GLU A 91 -11.00 12.28 12.46
N GLY A 92 -11.36 12.00 11.20
CA GLY A 92 -10.44 11.92 10.07
C GLY A 92 -9.83 10.53 9.90
N PHE A 93 -9.67 10.13 8.65
CA PHE A 93 -8.96 8.90 8.29
C PHE A 93 -7.57 9.26 7.78
N HIS A 94 -6.55 9.05 8.61
CA HIS A 94 -5.16 9.40 8.34
C HIS A 94 -4.30 8.14 8.30
N TRP A 95 -3.47 8.04 7.25
CA TRP A 95 -2.41 7.07 7.17
C TRP A 95 -1.26 7.62 6.35
N ASP A 96 -0.05 7.14 6.63
CA ASP A 96 1.17 7.47 5.91
C ASP A 96 2.12 6.25 5.84
N ALA A 97 3.40 6.49 5.54
CA ALA A 97 4.41 5.44 5.45
C ALA A 97 4.68 4.70 6.78
N ALA A 98 4.38 5.31 7.94
CA ALA A 98 4.54 4.67 9.25
C ALA A 98 3.47 3.61 9.52
N ASN A 99 2.30 3.69 8.86
CA ASN A 99 1.26 2.66 8.96
C ASN A 99 1.58 1.38 8.19
N VAL A 100 2.57 1.42 7.29
CA VAL A 100 2.87 0.32 6.36
C VAL A 100 3.70 -0.75 7.05
N ILE A 101 3.21 -1.99 7.03
CA ILE A 101 3.95 -3.17 7.47
C ILE A 101 4.81 -3.64 6.29
N ARG A 102 6.06 -3.18 6.25
CA ARG A 102 6.93 -3.34 5.06
C ARG A 102 7.23 -4.80 4.76
N GLU A 103 7.41 -5.60 5.80
CA GLU A 103 7.77 -7.02 5.75
C GLU A 103 6.66 -7.90 5.17
N GLU A 104 5.41 -7.40 5.13
CA GLU A 104 4.27 -8.15 4.58
C GLU A 104 3.98 -7.83 3.10
N ALA A 105 4.67 -6.84 2.52
CA ALA A 105 4.46 -6.46 1.12
C ALA A 105 5.00 -7.54 0.16
N TYR A 106 4.27 -7.82 -0.90
CA TYR A 106 4.68 -8.79 -1.92
C TYR A 106 4.14 -8.40 -3.31
N VAL A 107 4.65 -9.05 -4.36
CA VAL A 107 4.13 -8.91 -5.73
C VAL A 107 3.52 -10.22 -6.16
N ASP A 108 2.29 -10.14 -6.67
CA ASP A 108 1.60 -11.21 -7.36
C ASP A 108 1.73 -11.02 -8.87
N GLN A 109 2.15 -12.07 -9.58
CA GLN A 109 2.20 -12.11 -11.04
C GLN A 109 1.08 -12.99 -11.61
N ASP A 110 0.21 -13.56 -10.77
CA ASP A 110 -0.88 -14.40 -11.21
C ASP A 110 -1.97 -13.55 -11.88
N PHE A 111 -2.15 -13.80 -13.18
CA PHE A 111 -3.12 -13.13 -14.03
C PHE A 111 -4.55 -13.67 -13.88
N THR A 112 -4.74 -14.78 -13.14
CA THR A 112 -6.06 -15.42 -12.98
C THR A 112 -6.99 -14.62 -12.07
N PHE A 113 -6.45 -13.83 -11.15
CA PHE A 113 -7.20 -12.98 -10.22
C PHE A 113 -7.13 -11.48 -10.53
N ALA A 114 -6.35 -11.07 -11.54
CA ALA A 114 -6.23 -9.67 -11.91
C ALA A 114 -7.61 -9.14 -12.35
N ARG A 115 -8.16 -8.17 -11.61
CA ARG A 115 -9.35 -7.41 -12.03
C ARG A 115 -9.10 -6.93 -13.45
N PHE A 116 -9.82 -7.50 -14.42
CA PHE A 116 -9.63 -7.15 -15.82
C PHE A 116 -9.66 -5.63 -15.99
N ARG A 117 -8.76 -5.13 -16.82
CA ARG A 117 -8.80 -3.74 -17.29
C ARG A 117 -10.15 -3.46 -17.96
N GLN A 118 -10.50 -2.18 -18.08
CA GLN A 118 -11.74 -1.80 -18.76
C GLN A 118 -11.78 -2.28 -20.22
N ASP A 119 -10.61 -2.43 -20.85
CA ASP A 119 -10.46 -2.99 -22.20
C ASP A 119 -10.37 -4.54 -22.23
N ARG A 120 -10.67 -5.20 -21.11
CA ARG A 120 -10.60 -6.67 -20.90
C ARG A 120 -9.20 -7.27 -21.01
N LYS A 121 -8.14 -6.45 -21.02
CA LYS A 121 -6.75 -6.94 -20.96
C LYS A 121 -6.33 -7.21 -19.51
N CYS A 122 -5.30 -8.04 -19.34
CA CYS A 122 -4.68 -8.26 -18.04
C CYS A 122 -3.77 -7.08 -17.67
N TRP A 123 -3.65 -6.82 -16.37
CA TRP A 123 -2.54 -6.03 -15.82
C TRP A 123 -1.26 -6.86 -15.86
N ALA A 124 -0.10 -6.22 -15.75
CA ALA A 124 1.19 -6.92 -15.71
C ALA A 124 1.44 -7.66 -14.38
N GLY A 125 0.65 -7.35 -13.34
CA GLY A 125 0.71 -7.94 -12.01
C GLY A 125 0.09 -7.01 -10.97
N THR A 126 0.11 -7.46 -9.72
CA THR A 126 -0.42 -6.73 -8.57
C THR A 126 0.63 -6.63 -7.47
N ARG A 127 0.85 -5.44 -6.92
CA ARG A 127 1.72 -5.26 -5.75
C ARG A 127 0.85 -4.97 -4.53
N HIS A 128 1.05 -5.74 -3.48
CA HIS A 128 0.28 -5.65 -2.24
C HIS A 128 1.09 -4.95 -1.17
N TYR A 129 0.45 -4.02 -0.47
CA TYR A 129 0.94 -3.43 0.77
C TYR A 129 -0.11 -3.67 1.86
N PHE A 130 0.35 -3.78 3.10
CA PHE A 130 -0.52 -3.94 4.27
C PHE A 130 -0.29 -2.80 5.24
N LEU A 131 -1.37 -2.32 5.83
CA LEU A 131 -1.36 -1.17 6.71
C LEU A 131 -2.17 -1.47 7.97
N LYS A 132 -1.75 -0.84 9.06
CA LYS A 132 -2.42 -0.95 10.36
C LYS A 132 -2.47 0.41 11.05
N ASP A 133 -3.56 0.67 11.77
CA ASP A 133 -3.64 1.83 12.64
C ASP A 133 -2.56 1.76 13.74
N LEU A 134 -1.91 2.89 14.03
CA LEU A 134 -0.87 2.97 15.06
C LEU A 134 -1.46 3.09 16.47
N GLN A 135 -2.75 3.39 16.59
CA GLN A 135 -3.44 3.41 17.87
C GLN A 135 -3.58 2.02 18.50
N GLN A 136 -3.70 1.97 19.82
CA GLN A 136 -3.95 0.75 20.57
C GLN A 136 -5.25 0.88 21.39
N PRO A 137 -6.26 0.03 21.13
CA PRO A 137 -6.33 -0.98 20.07
C PRO A 137 -6.43 -0.35 18.66
N PRO A 138 -5.96 -1.04 17.60
CA PRO A 138 -6.07 -0.54 16.23
C PRO A 138 -7.54 -0.34 15.82
N ARG A 139 -7.89 0.83 15.30
CA ARG A 139 -9.27 1.12 14.86
C ARG A 139 -9.56 0.55 13.47
N TRP A 140 -8.51 0.33 12.68
CA TRP A 140 -8.59 -0.17 11.32
C TRP A 140 -7.35 -0.95 10.91
N ILE A 141 -7.52 -1.79 9.89
CA ILE A 141 -6.47 -2.47 9.13
C ILE A 141 -6.79 -2.33 7.64
N ALA A 142 -5.78 -2.33 6.79
CA ALA A 142 -5.99 -2.13 5.37
C ALA A 142 -4.99 -2.89 4.49
N THR A 143 -5.33 -3.01 3.22
CA THR A 143 -4.40 -3.38 2.16
C THR A 143 -4.49 -2.39 1.00
N ILE A 144 -3.36 -2.15 0.33
CA ILE A 144 -3.31 -1.44 -0.94
C ILE A 144 -2.90 -2.44 -2.01
N GLU A 145 -3.72 -2.57 -3.03
CA GLU A 145 -3.43 -3.35 -4.23
C GLU A 145 -3.09 -2.38 -5.35
N VAL A 146 -1.89 -2.48 -5.91
CA VAL A 146 -1.44 -1.67 -7.04
C VAL A 146 -1.36 -2.54 -8.29
N PHE A 147 -2.17 -2.22 -9.27
CA PHE A 147 -2.14 -2.81 -10.61
C PHE A 147 -1.33 -1.89 -11.53
N ALA A 148 -0.55 -2.45 -12.45
CA ALA A 148 0.23 -1.66 -13.40
C ALA A 148 0.27 -2.28 -14.80
N LEU A 149 0.39 -1.44 -15.83
CA LEU A 149 0.39 -1.89 -17.24
C LEU A 149 1.66 -2.66 -17.62
N ASN A 150 2.75 -2.45 -16.89
CA ASN A 150 4.03 -3.11 -17.10
C ASN A 150 4.74 -3.37 -15.76
N GLN A 151 5.66 -4.34 -15.77
CA GLN A 151 6.40 -4.76 -14.57
C GLN A 151 7.28 -3.66 -13.99
N THR A 152 7.92 -2.83 -14.83
CA THR A 152 8.76 -1.72 -14.38
C THR A 152 7.98 -0.75 -13.50
N THR A 153 6.78 -0.36 -13.94
CA THR A 153 5.89 0.53 -13.19
C THR A 153 5.45 -0.12 -11.88
N LEU A 154 5.17 -1.41 -11.88
CA LEU A 154 4.77 -2.18 -10.70
C LEU A 154 5.88 -2.22 -9.63
N PHE A 155 7.08 -2.62 -10.02
CA PHE A 155 8.22 -2.81 -9.12
C PHE A 155 8.76 -1.48 -8.58
N GLN A 156 8.72 -0.43 -9.41
CA GLN A 156 9.18 0.91 -9.03
C GLN A 156 8.09 1.76 -8.37
N PHE A 157 6.87 1.24 -8.23
CA PHE A 157 5.77 1.97 -7.59
C PHE A 157 6.16 2.43 -6.17
N LYS A 158 5.82 3.67 -5.84
CA LYS A 158 6.05 4.28 -4.52
C LYS A 158 4.71 4.78 -3.98
N LEU A 159 4.44 4.50 -2.70
CA LEU A 159 3.18 4.87 -2.05
C LEU A 159 2.96 6.40 -1.98
N ASN A 160 4.01 7.21 -2.04
CA ASN A 160 3.90 8.67 -2.10
C ASN A 160 3.27 9.20 -3.41
N LYS A 161 3.07 8.34 -4.42
CA LYS A 161 2.25 8.66 -5.60
C LYS A 161 0.75 8.74 -5.24
N LEU A 162 0.35 8.11 -4.14
CA LEU A 162 -1.01 8.19 -3.63
C LEU A 162 -1.17 9.51 -2.89
N SER A 163 -2.25 10.21 -3.20
CA SER A 163 -2.63 11.50 -2.63
C SER A 163 -4.13 11.71 -2.82
N ARG A 164 -4.70 12.69 -2.13
CA ARG A 164 -6.11 13.08 -2.32
C ARG A 164 -6.37 13.55 -3.75
N GLU A 165 -5.36 14.14 -4.39
CA GLU A 165 -5.41 14.67 -5.75
C GLU A 165 -5.46 13.56 -6.79
N THR A 166 -4.91 12.38 -6.47
CA THR A 166 -4.96 11.16 -7.31
C THR A 166 -6.15 10.26 -7.00
N THR A 167 -6.98 10.60 -6.00
CA THR A 167 -8.19 9.83 -5.67
C THR A 167 -9.20 9.94 -6.80
N LYS A 168 -9.58 8.79 -7.35
CA LYS A 168 -10.63 8.65 -8.36
C LYS A 168 -12.00 8.49 -7.71
N TRP A 169 -12.07 7.68 -6.65
CA TRP A 169 -13.31 7.37 -5.96
C TRP A 169 -13.03 6.97 -4.51
N ALA A 170 -14.04 7.12 -3.65
CA ALA A 170 -14.04 6.66 -2.28
C ALA A 170 -15.45 6.21 -1.88
N THR A 171 -15.55 5.09 -1.19
CA THR A 171 -16.83 4.56 -0.70
C THR A 171 -16.70 4.07 0.74
N ALA A 172 -17.80 4.11 1.48
CA ALA A 172 -17.88 3.48 2.78
C ALA A 172 -19.24 2.81 3.00
N ASN A 173 -19.23 1.71 3.74
CA ASN A 173 -20.39 0.92 4.09
C ASN A 173 -20.52 0.82 5.62
N ASN A 174 -21.75 0.69 6.11
CA ASN A 174 -21.99 0.30 7.49
C ASN A 174 -21.74 -1.21 7.71
N GLN A 175 -21.89 -1.68 8.94
CA GLN A 175 -21.65 -3.10 9.31
C GLN A 175 -22.61 -4.07 8.60
N SER A 176 -23.82 -3.62 8.24
CA SER A 176 -24.78 -4.38 7.44
C SER A 176 -24.42 -4.47 5.96
N GLY A 177 -23.39 -3.71 5.51
CA GLY A 177 -22.96 -3.67 4.12
C GLY A 177 -23.71 -2.64 3.26
N HIS A 178 -24.56 -1.80 3.85
CA HIS A 178 -25.21 -0.71 3.12
C HIS A 178 -24.23 0.44 2.94
N GLN A 179 -24.18 1.00 1.73
CA GLN A 179 -23.34 2.15 1.42
C GLN A 179 -23.87 3.39 2.16
N ILE A 180 -22.99 4.05 2.90
CA ILE A 180 -23.27 5.26 3.69
C ILE A 180 -22.48 6.47 3.20
N TYR A 181 -21.51 6.24 2.32
CA TYR A 181 -20.74 7.29 1.68
C TYR A 181 -20.34 6.86 0.28
N HIS A 182 -20.48 7.79 -0.65
CA HIS A 182 -20.00 7.63 -2.02
C HIS A 182 -19.45 8.96 -2.52
N TRP A 183 -18.26 8.89 -3.09
CA TRP A 183 -17.68 9.99 -3.84
C TRP A 183 -16.96 9.43 -5.07
N HIS A 184 -17.16 10.07 -6.22
CA HIS A 184 -16.47 9.69 -7.45
C HIS A 184 -16.19 10.92 -8.31
N ARG A 185 -14.92 11.18 -8.62
CA ARG A 185 -14.49 12.43 -9.27
C ARG A 185 -15.23 12.77 -10.57
N GLY A 186 -15.54 11.75 -11.37
CA GLY A 186 -16.23 11.90 -12.66
C GLY A 186 -17.76 11.93 -12.61
N PHE A 187 -18.37 11.73 -11.44
CA PHE A 187 -19.84 11.64 -11.28
C PHE A 187 -20.28 12.44 -10.04
N PRO A 188 -20.30 13.79 -10.12
CA PRO A 188 -20.65 14.64 -8.99
C PRO A 188 -22.09 14.44 -8.49
N ASP A 189 -23.01 14.10 -9.38
CA ASP A 189 -24.43 13.95 -9.05
C ASP A 189 -24.74 12.71 -8.18
N SER A 190 -23.77 11.82 -8.00
CA SER A 190 -23.91 10.61 -7.16
C SER A 190 -23.22 10.72 -5.81
N TRP A 191 -22.65 11.88 -5.47
CA TRP A 191 -21.96 12.05 -4.19
C TRP A 191 -22.96 12.10 -3.03
N PHE A 192 -22.64 11.39 -1.96
CA PHE A 192 -23.42 11.49 -0.73
C PHE A 192 -22.61 11.08 0.49
N ASN A 193 -23.03 11.62 1.64
CA ASN A 193 -22.59 11.22 2.96
C ASN A 193 -23.82 11.21 3.88
N VAL A 194 -24.44 10.05 4.09
CA VAL A 194 -25.70 9.99 4.85
C VAL A 194 -25.49 10.10 6.37
N VAL A 195 -24.24 10.12 6.83
CA VAL A 195 -23.91 10.14 8.27
C VAL A 195 -23.77 11.56 8.79
N TYR A 196 -23.12 12.43 8.01
CA TYR A 196 -22.80 13.79 8.42
C TYR A 196 -23.15 14.85 7.38
N ASP A 197 -23.88 14.48 6.32
CA ASP A 197 -24.24 15.36 5.21
C ASP A 197 -23.01 16.12 4.68
N ASP A 198 -23.04 17.45 4.72
CA ASP A 198 -21.99 18.32 4.18
C ASP A 198 -20.87 18.63 5.19
N MET A 199 -20.84 17.97 6.35
CA MET A 199 -19.78 18.18 7.34
C MET A 199 -18.40 17.89 6.71
N PRO A 200 -17.48 18.87 6.71
CA PRO A 200 -16.12 18.65 6.22
C PRO A 200 -15.40 17.52 6.94
N MET A 201 -14.78 16.64 6.18
CA MET A 201 -14.00 15.51 6.72
C MET A 201 -12.49 15.71 6.52
N GLU A 202 -11.71 15.28 7.51
CA GLU A 202 -10.25 15.40 7.52
C GLU A 202 -9.54 14.14 7.00
N GLY A 203 -8.25 14.26 6.67
CA GLY A 203 -7.43 13.16 6.19
C GLY A 203 -7.74 12.77 4.74
N TRP A 204 -7.82 11.47 4.46
CA TRP A 204 -7.93 10.90 3.12
C TRP A 204 -9.33 10.98 2.50
N TRP A 205 -10.33 11.46 3.24
CA TRP A 205 -11.67 11.69 2.71
C TRP A 205 -11.64 12.76 1.61
N PRO A 206 -12.07 12.45 0.37
CA PRO A 206 -11.98 13.41 -0.74
C PRO A 206 -13.02 14.53 -0.66
N TRP A 207 -14.18 14.27 -0.03
CA TRP A 207 -15.32 15.17 0.10
C TRP A 207 -16.16 14.76 1.34
N PRO A 208 -16.90 15.65 2.02
CA PRO A 208 -16.91 17.11 1.85
C PRO A 208 -15.62 17.78 2.34
N LYS A 209 -15.23 18.89 1.71
CA LYS A 209 -14.03 19.66 2.08
C LYS A 209 -14.39 20.96 2.82
N ARG A 210 -13.54 21.40 3.75
CA ARG A 210 -13.74 22.63 4.54
C ARG A 210 -13.92 23.89 3.67
N ASN A 211 -13.31 23.92 2.50
CA ASN A 211 -13.36 25.06 1.56
C ASN A 211 -14.37 24.84 0.41
N GLN A 212 -15.26 23.86 0.52
CA GLN A 212 -16.34 23.58 -0.44
C GLN A 212 -17.72 23.66 0.20
N ALA A 213 -17.82 24.05 1.48
CA ALA A 213 -19.09 24.46 2.07
C ALA A 213 -19.46 25.81 1.44
N ILE A 214 -20.60 25.84 0.73
CA ILE A 214 -21.21 27.02 0.13
C ILE A 214 -21.60 28.01 1.24
#